data_AF-A0A2E0MDG4-F1
#
_entry.id   AF-A0A2E0MDG4-F1
#
_cell.length_a   1.000
_cell.length_b   1.000
_cell.length_c   1.000
_cell.angle_alpha   90.00
_cell.angle_beta   90.00
_cell.angle_gamma   90.00
#
_symmetry.space_group_name_H-M   'P 1'
#
loop_
_entity.id
_entity.type
_entity.pdbx_description
1 polymer ?
#
loop_
_entity_poly.entity_id
_entity_poly.type
_entity_poly.pdbx_seq_one_letter_code
_entity_poly.pdbx_strand_id
1 'polypeptide(L)'
;MGSLLGVAVATSCLANNGLQSYKIIFPTGVTKLTQSVMKQASDIYNKLPERNFTRVKLMGKGEENEARFIKIQLAKKRAYSVREFFIGIGCVGKHVKLDLGSIPTVILFKPKAKYSISGKINLNKIEQQCFVIDPSKKDFFKTKGGNFFVFEANSFVTEYGFSISEKIVVCVWEFYKKKDMIVSQLSSGGEDQVLETASTFYIQAYKGDDEIQLKQGKSYKIYLNKNQDTKGFKAYYGEVKDGNVMWMQDKESYVYISMFDEGELHKLANEKKDSLEEDPEKRYEKKLLLNGKKIGWINCDRIINVDKPSDLDVILDKVNQEFTVRLVLSRKNAILPGLANSNSINHYKFSKVPSGESGYVLAYKESGDGYLLAYSQVTIGFIKAINLQPEYKTKEEFENLIDSFLN
;
A
#
# COMPACT_ATOMS: atom_id res chain seq x y z
N MET A 1 52.64 -46.33 19.98
CA MET A 1 52.43 -46.30 18.52
C MET A 1 51.32 -47.28 18.17
N GLY A 2 50.40 -46.91 17.27
CA GLY A 2 49.37 -47.78 16.67
C GLY A 2 47.99 -47.71 17.33
N SER A 3 47.26 -46.60 17.20
CA SER A 3 46.23 -46.29 16.19
C SER A 3 44.89 -47.01 16.41
N LEU A 4 43.92 -46.31 17.02
CA LEU A 4 42.50 -46.64 16.97
C LEU A 4 42.00 -46.48 15.52
N LEU A 5 41.47 -47.56 14.95
CA LEU A 5 40.68 -47.53 13.71
C LEU A 5 39.35 -46.84 13.99
N GLY A 6 39.24 -45.57 13.58
CA GLY A 6 37.95 -44.89 13.46
C GLY A 6 37.29 -45.28 12.14
N VAL A 7 36.16 -46.00 12.22
CA VAL A 7 35.30 -46.25 11.07
C VAL A 7 34.64 -44.93 10.66
N ALA A 8 35.20 -44.29 9.64
CA ALA A 8 34.56 -43.17 8.97
C ALA A 8 33.48 -43.71 8.03
N VAL A 9 32.21 -43.55 8.43
CA VAL A 9 31.08 -43.70 7.51
C VAL A 9 31.11 -42.50 6.56
N ALA A 10 31.76 -42.67 5.41
CA ALA A 10 31.67 -41.74 4.31
C ALA A 10 30.28 -41.86 3.68
N THR A 11 29.31 -41.09 4.16
CA THR A 11 28.11 -40.79 3.38
C THR A 11 28.54 -39.91 2.21
N SER A 12 28.84 -40.54 1.08
CA SER A 12 29.00 -39.87 -0.21
C SER A 12 27.65 -39.35 -0.67
N CYS A 13 27.24 -38.19 -0.18
CA CYS A 13 26.22 -37.39 -0.84
C CYS A 13 26.85 -36.70 -2.04
N LEU A 14 27.02 -37.45 -3.15
CA LEU A 14 27.21 -36.84 -4.47
C LEU A 14 25.89 -36.17 -4.86
N ALA A 15 25.68 -34.95 -4.38
CA ALA A 15 24.63 -34.09 -4.88
C ALA A 15 25.04 -33.58 -6.26
N ASN A 16 24.51 -34.21 -7.31
CA ASN A 16 24.64 -33.72 -8.68
C ASN A 16 23.69 -32.53 -8.89
N ASN A 17 23.95 -31.42 -8.18
CA ASN A 17 23.18 -30.17 -8.29
C ASN A 17 23.70 -29.36 -9.49
N GLY A 18 23.47 -29.85 -10.70
CA GLY A 18 23.71 -29.07 -11.91
C GLY A 18 22.87 -27.79 -11.86
N LEU A 19 23.53 -26.63 -12.03
CA LEU A 19 22.85 -25.34 -12.15
C LEU A 19 21.76 -25.44 -13.23
N GLN A 20 20.51 -25.14 -12.87
CA GLN A 20 19.39 -25.18 -13.82
C GLN A 20 19.76 -24.34 -15.06
N SER A 21 19.42 -24.83 -16.25
CA SER A 21 19.82 -24.19 -17.50
C SER A 21 18.64 -23.95 -18.43
N TYR A 22 18.53 -22.71 -18.91
CA TYR A 22 17.61 -22.30 -19.96
C TYR A 22 18.37 -21.87 -21.20
N LYS A 23 17.68 -21.76 -22.33
CA LYS A 23 18.24 -21.34 -23.61
C LYS A 23 17.46 -20.15 -24.14
N ILE A 24 18.18 -19.15 -24.65
CA ILE A 24 17.63 -18.09 -25.51
C ILE A 24 18.16 -18.34 -26.92
N ILE A 25 17.23 -18.43 -27.87
CA ILE A 25 17.55 -18.65 -29.28
C ILE A 25 17.49 -17.32 -30.02
N PHE A 26 18.63 -16.93 -30.58
CA PHE A 26 18.79 -15.80 -31.48
C PHE A 26 18.56 -16.22 -32.93
N PRO A 27 18.08 -15.32 -33.79
CA PRO A 27 18.21 -15.51 -35.23
C PRO A 27 19.70 -15.66 -35.63
N THR A 28 19.96 -16.40 -36.71
CA THR A 28 21.31 -16.70 -37.20
C THR A 28 22.12 -15.42 -37.43
N GLY A 29 23.34 -15.36 -36.88
CA GLY A 29 24.24 -14.21 -36.97
C GLY A 29 23.81 -12.97 -36.17
N VAL A 30 22.58 -12.95 -35.63
CA VAL A 30 22.04 -11.78 -34.92
C VAL A 30 22.52 -11.76 -33.47
N THR A 31 22.98 -10.58 -33.04
CA THR A 31 23.38 -10.32 -31.64
C THR A 31 22.51 -9.28 -30.96
N LYS A 32 21.68 -8.55 -31.71
CA LYS A 32 20.74 -7.55 -31.17
C LYS A 32 19.52 -8.23 -30.53
N LEU A 33 18.92 -7.55 -29.57
CA LEU A 33 17.67 -7.99 -28.92
C LEU A 33 16.48 -7.73 -29.84
N THR A 34 15.98 -8.78 -30.48
CA THR A 34 14.69 -8.71 -31.18
C THR A 34 13.54 -8.86 -30.17
N GLN A 35 12.31 -8.51 -30.56
CA GLN A 35 11.13 -8.72 -29.71
C GLN A 35 10.99 -10.18 -29.26
N SER A 36 11.27 -11.13 -30.16
CA SER A 36 11.26 -12.56 -29.83
C SER A 36 12.32 -12.94 -28.79
N VAL A 37 13.53 -12.40 -28.88
CA VAL A 37 14.61 -12.63 -27.91
C VAL A 37 14.27 -12.02 -26.55
N MET A 38 13.76 -10.79 -26.52
CA MET A 38 13.32 -10.13 -25.28
C MET A 38 12.18 -10.91 -24.62
N LYS A 39 11.20 -11.38 -25.39
CA LYS A 39 10.12 -12.22 -24.87
C LYS A 39 10.65 -13.51 -24.24
N GLN A 40 11.56 -14.23 -24.91
CA GLN A 40 12.19 -15.43 -24.35
C GLN A 40 12.92 -15.12 -23.04
N ALA A 41 13.68 -14.02 -22.98
CA ALA A 41 14.40 -13.60 -21.79
C ALA A 41 13.45 -13.31 -20.61
N SER A 42 12.39 -12.53 -20.84
CA SER A 42 11.35 -12.26 -19.83
C SER A 42 10.65 -13.53 -19.35
N ASP A 43 10.25 -14.40 -20.28
CA ASP A 43 9.57 -15.68 -19.98
C ASP A 43 10.47 -16.58 -19.11
N ILE A 44 11.79 -16.59 -19.35
CA ILE A 44 12.75 -17.30 -18.51
C ILE A 44 12.78 -16.71 -17.11
N TYR A 45 12.99 -15.39 -16.97
CA TYR A 45 13.08 -14.74 -15.65
C TYR A 45 11.84 -14.98 -14.78
N ASN A 46 10.65 -14.89 -15.41
CA ASN A 46 9.38 -15.15 -14.74
C ASN A 46 9.28 -16.58 -14.19
N LYS A 47 9.83 -17.57 -14.92
CA LYS A 47 9.85 -18.99 -14.52
C LYS A 47 10.97 -19.37 -13.57
N LEU A 48 11.96 -18.49 -13.33
CA LEU A 48 13.07 -18.84 -12.46
C LEU A 48 12.60 -19.08 -11.02
N PRO A 49 13.13 -20.11 -10.35
CA PRO A 49 12.93 -20.28 -8.92
C PRO A 49 13.64 -19.15 -8.15
N GLU A 50 13.00 -18.67 -7.10
CA GLU A 50 13.60 -17.68 -6.20
C GLU A 50 14.77 -18.28 -5.41
N ARG A 51 15.69 -17.41 -4.98
CA ARG A 51 16.91 -17.74 -4.24
C ARG A 51 17.81 -18.75 -4.95
N ASN A 52 17.69 -18.85 -6.27
CA ASN A 52 18.48 -19.78 -7.06
C ASN A 52 19.24 -19.06 -8.16
N PHE A 53 20.43 -19.56 -8.45
CA PHE A 53 21.15 -19.17 -9.65
C PHE A 53 20.66 -20.02 -10.82
N THR A 54 20.72 -19.47 -12.03
CA THR A 54 20.31 -20.18 -13.24
C THR A 54 21.20 -19.76 -14.40
N ARG A 55 21.60 -20.73 -15.22
CA ARG A 55 22.42 -20.48 -16.41
C ARG A 55 21.54 -20.31 -17.64
N VAL A 56 21.68 -19.19 -18.32
CA VAL A 56 21.04 -18.92 -19.60
C VAL A 56 22.08 -19.05 -20.71
N LYS A 57 21.93 -20.12 -21.50
CA LYS A 57 22.74 -20.38 -22.70
C LYS A 57 22.20 -19.57 -23.86
N LEU A 58 23.10 -18.98 -24.64
CA LEU A 58 22.75 -18.11 -25.77
C LEU A 58 23.16 -18.81 -27.05
N MET A 59 22.18 -19.19 -27.86
CA MET A 59 22.40 -20.00 -29.07
C MET A 59 21.81 -19.27 -30.27
N GLY A 60 22.46 -19.35 -31.43
CA GLY A 60 21.83 -18.92 -32.67
C GLY A 60 21.19 -20.10 -33.40
N LYS A 61 20.06 -19.84 -34.06
CA LYS A 61 19.35 -20.85 -34.85
C LYS A 61 20.26 -21.35 -35.98
N GLY A 62 20.50 -22.66 -36.04
CA GLY A 62 21.31 -23.27 -37.10
C GLY A 62 22.84 -23.12 -36.96
N GLU A 63 23.34 -22.56 -35.85
CA GLU A 63 24.78 -22.29 -35.66
C GLU A 63 25.54 -23.45 -34.98
N GLU A 64 25.00 -24.67 -34.98
CA GLU A 64 25.54 -25.80 -34.19
C GLU A 64 26.92 -26.24 -34.68
N ASN A 65 27.09 -26.27 -36.01
CA ASN A 65 28.31 -26.70 -36.71
C ASN A 65 29.31 -25.56 -36.97
N GLU A 66 29.00 -24.34 -36.54
CA GLU A 66 29.90 -23.19 -36.70
C GLU A 66 31.22 -23.38 -35.95
N ALA A 67 32.28 -22.76 -36.47
CA ALA A 67 33.60 -22.77 -35.85
C ALA A 67 33.53 -22.24 -34.41
N ARG A 68 34.23 -22.90 -33.47
CA ARG A 68 34.19 -22.57 -32.04
C ARG A 68 34.48 -21.10 -31.76
N PHE A 69 35.44 -20.50 -32.48
CA PHE A 69 35.78 -19.09 -32.36
C PHE A 69 34.60 -18.16 -32.69
N ILE A 70 33.89 -18.43 -33.80
CA ILE A 70 32.71 -17.66 -34.23
C ILE A 70 31.60 -17.76 -33.19
N LYS A 71 31.33 -18.97 -32.69
CA LYS A 71 30.34 -19.21 -31.62
C LYS A 71 30.65 -18.39 -30.36
N ILE A 72 31.91 -18.33 -29.94
CA ILE A 72 32.33 -17.55 -28.77
C ILE A 72 32.13 -16.05 -29.01
N GLN A 73 32.51 -15.53 -30.18
CA GLN A 73 32.35 -14.11 -30.51
C GLN A 73 30.88 -13.68 -30.51
N LEU A 74 30.01 -14.45 -31.17
CA LEU A 74 28.56 -14.18 -31.20
C LEU A 74 27.94 -14.30 -29.81
N ALA A 75 28.24 -15.37 -29.07
CA ALA A 75 27.72 -15.57 -27.72
C ALA A 75 28.19 -14.47 -26.76
N LYS A 76 29.43 -13.97 -26.87
CA LYS A 76 29.92 -12.85 -26.06
C LYS A 76 29.06 -11.60 -26.27
N LYS A 77 28.85 -11.19 -27.53
CA LYS A 77 28.02 -10.03 -27.87
C LYS A 77 26.58 -10.20 -27.37
N ARG A 78 25.99 -11.39 -27.60
CA ARG A 78 24.65 -11.74 -27.10
C ARG A 78 24.56 -11.66 -25.58
N ALA A 79 25.61 -12.10 -24.86
CA ALA A 79 25.62 -12.13 -23.40
C ALA A 79 25.60 -10.73 -22.79
N TYR A 80 26.35 -9.79 -23.36
CA TYR A 80 26.26 -8.39 -22.95
C TYR A 80 24.86 -7.83 -23.23
N SER A 81 24.32 -8.01 -24.44
CA SER A 81 22.98 -7.49 -24.77
C SER A 81 21.89 -8.06 -23.85
N VAL A 82 21.92 -9.36 -23.55
CA VAL A 82 20.96 -10.01 -22.65
C VAL A 82 21.16 -9.57 -21.20
N ARG A 83 22.40 -9.35 -20.75
CA ARG A 83 22.67 -8.78 -19.44
C ARG A 83 22.07 -7.39 -19.29
N GLU A 84 22.31 -6.51 -20.26
CA GLU A 84 21.76 -5.14 -20.24
C GLU A 84 20.23 -5.17 -20.30
N PHE A 85 19.63 -6.12 -21.03
CA PHE A 85 18.19 -6.33 -20.99
C PHE A 85 17.68 -6.66 -19.58
N PHE A 86 18.29 -7.64 -18.90
CA PHE A 86 17.86 -8.02 -17.55
C PHE A 86 18.01 -6.87 -16.56
N ILE A 87 19.10 -6.10 -16.66
CA ILE A 87 19.30 -4.89 -15.85
C ILE A 87 18.23 -3.84 -16.19
N GLY A 88 17.94 -3.62 -17.48
CA GLY A 88 16.94 -2.68 -17.96
C GLY A 88 15.51 -3.01 -17.51
N ILE A 89 15.18 -4.28 -17.30
CA ILE A 89 13.88 -4.70 -16.72
C ILE A 89 13.89 -4.76 -15.18
N GLY A 90 14.94 -4.24 -14.53
CA GLY A 90 15.00 -4.06 -13.08
C GLY A 90 15.84 -5.07 -12.30
N CYS A 91 16.54 -6.00 -12.96
CA CYS A 91 17.43 -6.91 -12.24
C CYS A 91 18.67 -6.17 -11.71
N VAL A 92 18.97 -6.33 -10.42
CA VAL A 92 20.19 -5.74 -9.83
C VAL A 92 21.43 -6.33 -10.51
N GLY A 93 22.37 -5.48 -10.94
CA GLY A 93 23.55 -5.92 -11.71
C GLY A 93 24.38 -7.05 -11.07
N LYS A 94 24.44 -7.12 -9.73
CA LYS A 94 25.12 -8.22 -9.01
C LYS A 94 24.44 -9.59 -9.15
N HIS A 95 23.16 -9.60 -9.55
CA HIS A 95 22.35 -10.78 -9.83
C HIS A 95 22.38 -11.21 -11.30
N VAL A 96 23.07 -10.46 -12.16
CA VAL A 96 23.20 -10.76 -13.61
C VAL A 96 24.69 -10.82 -13.96
N LYS A 97 25.26 -12.02 -13.85
CA LYS A 97 26.69 -12.28 -14.07
C LYS A 97 26.92 -12.86 -15.47
N LEU A 98 28.09 -12.58 -16.04
CA LEU A 98 28.55 -13.22 -17.26
C LEU A 98 29.53 -14.34 -16.89
N ASP A 99 29.29 -15.55 -17.42
CA ASP A 99 30.28 -16.64 -17.38
C ASP A 99 30.94 -16.72 -18.75
N LEU A 100 32.22 -16.35 -18.79
CA LEU A 100 33.05 -16.28 -19.99
C LEU A 100 34.08 -17.41 -20.07
N GLY A 101 34.03 -18.39 -19.16
CA GLY A 101 35.02 -19.48 -19.10
C GLY A 101 34.89 -20.51 -20.24
N SER A 102 33.77 -20.48 -20.97
CA SER A 102 33.51 -21.35 -22.13
C SER A 102 32.74 -20.58 -23.20
N ILE A 103 31.76 -21.18 -23.89
CA ILE A 103 30.83 -20.41 -24.72
C ILE A 103 30.08 -19.47 -23.77
N PRO A 104 30.17 -18.13 -23.93
CA PRO A 104 29.60 -17.19 -22.98
C PRO A 104 28.14 -17.45 -22.63
N THR A 105 27.83 -17.43 -21.33
CA THR A 105 26.47 -17.56 -20.81
C THR A 105 26.15 -16.44 -19.82
N VAL A 106 24.86 -16.24 -19.55
CA VAL A 106 24.40 -15.33 -18.49
C VAL A 106 23.99 -16.18 -17.30
N ILE A 107 24.52 -15.86 -16.12
CA ILE A 107 24.09 -16.43 -14.85
C ILE A 107 23.16 -15.43 -14.17
N LEU A 108 21.90 -15.82 -14.00
CA LEU A 108 20.87 -15.04 -13.34
C LEU A 108 20.63 -15.53 -11.93
N PHE A 109 20.38 -14.61 -11.02
CA PHE A 109 19.87 -14.90 -9.69
C PHE A 109 18.54 -14.18 -9.50
N LYS A 110 17.48 -14.92 -9.18
CA LYS A 110 16.20 -14.31 -8.81
C LYS A 110 16.15 -14.20 -7.28
N PRO A 111 16.19 -13.00 -6.69
CA PRO A 111 16.10 -12.87 -5.24
C PRO A 111 14.72 -13.32 -4.75
N LYS A 112 14.58 -13.53 -3.44
CA LYS A 112 13.25 -13.71 -2.84
C LYS A 112 12.42 -12.45 -3.09
N ALA A 113 11.17 -12.61 -3.57
CA ALA A 113 10.28 -11.48 -3.74
C ALA A 113 10.09 -10.74 -2.42
N LYS A 114 10.17 -9.41 -2.48
CA LYS A 114 9.67 -8.51 -1.44
C LYS A 114 8.32 -8.00 -1.88
N TYR A 115 7.46 -7.82 -0.90
CA TYR A 115 6.12 -7.30 -1.10
C TYR A 115 6.06 -5.93 -0.43
N SER A 116 5.40 -4.98 -1.09
CA SER A 116 5.16 -3.64 -0.56
C SER A 116 3.79 -3.18 -0.99
N ILE A 117 3.14 -2.34 -0.18
CA ILE A 117 1.84 -1.76 -0.54
C ILE A 117 1.97 -1.02 -1.87
N SER A 118 1.10 -1.37 -2.82
CA SER A 118 1.00 -0.68 -4.11
C SER A 118 0.37 0.70 -3.98
N GLY A 119 0.73 1.62 -4.87
CA GLY A 119 0.24 3.00 -4.85
C GLY A 119 0.96 3.89 -3.83
N LYS A 120 0.60 5.17 -3.82
CA LYS A 120 1.13 6.19 -2.91
C LYS A 120 0.03 7.17 -2.53
N ILE A 121 -0.05 7.51 -1.26
CA ILE A 121 -1.03 8.47 -0.73
C ILE A 121 -0.93 9.80 -1.49
N ASN A 122 -2.07 10.31 -1.93
CA ASN A 122 -2.17 11.57 -2.65
C ASN A 122 -3.20 12.49 -1.99
N LEU A 123 -2.72 13.38 -1.11
CA LEU A 123 -3.54 14.35 -0.39
C LEU A 123 -4.15 15.40 -1.31
N ASN A 124 -3.59 15.66 -2.49
CA ASN A 124 -4.14 16.65 -3.44
C ASN A 124 -5.50 16.23 -4.03
N LYS A 125 -5.90 14.97 -3.82
CA LYS A 125 -7.21 14.44 -4.21
C LYS A 125 -8.27 14.66 -3.14
N ILE A 126 -7.87 15.10 -1.95
CA ILE A 126 -8.72 15.26 -0.79
C ILE A 126 -8.78 16.73 -0.43
N GLU A 127 -9.97 17.22 -0.16
CA GLU A 127 -10.16 18.58 0.28
C GLU A 127 -9.49 18.81 1.66
N GLN A 128 -8.66 19.83 1.73
CA GLN A 128 -8.12 20.36 2.98
C GLN A 128 -9.11 21.35 3.58
N GLN A 129 -9.46 21.18 4.85
CA GLN A 129 -10.32 22.09 5.61
C GLN A 129 -9.51 22.73 6.74
N CYS A 130 -9.35 24.05 6.76
CA CYS A 130 -8.56 24.76 7.77
C CYS A 130 -9.44 25.63 8.67
N PHE A 131 -9.18 25.58 9.97
CA PHE A 131 -9.96 26.23 11.01
C PHE A 131 -9.04 27.03 11.92
N VAL A 132 -9.45 28.24 12.28
CA VAL A 132 -8.74 29.07 13.26
C VAL A 132 -9.27 28.72 14.65
N ILE A 133 -8.39 28.36 15.58
CA ILE A 133 -8.75 28.08 16.97
C ILE A 133 -7.90 28.92 17.93
N ASP A 134 -8.46 29.22 19.10
CA ASP A 134 -7.78 29.88 20.21
C ASP A 134 -7.29 28.83 21.23
N PRO A 135 -5.98 28.50 21.25
CA PRO A 135 -5.45 27.47 22.13
C PRO A 135 -5.38 27.91 23.60
N SER A 136 -5.63 29.18 23.92
CA SER A 136 -5.63 29.67 25.31
C SER A 136 -6.87 29.24 26.11
N LYS A 137 -7.94 28.83 25.41
CA LYS A 137 -9.20 28.36 25.98
C LYS A 137 -9.63 27.04 25.35
N LYS A 138 -10.74 26.48 25.83
CA LYS A 138 -11.41 25.38 25.14
C LYS A 138 -11.99 25.90 23.83
N ASP A 139 -11.69 25.22 22.74
CA ASP A 139 -12.18 25.60 21.42
C ASP A 139 -12.46 24.35 20.58
N PHE A 140 -13.27 24.52 19.53
CA PHE A 140 -13.69 23.43 18.68
C PHE A 140 -14.01 23.87 17.26
N PHE A 141 -14.04 22.90 16.36
CA PHE A 141 -14.56 23.09 15.00
C PHE A 141 -15.30 21.85 14.51
N LYS A 142 -16.11 22.04 13.47
CA LYS A 142 -16.88 21.01 12.79
C LYS A 142 -16.39 20.87 11.35
N THR A 143 -16.06 19.65 10.93
CA THR A 143 -15.69 19.37 9.54
C THR A 143 -16.93 19.26 8.65
N LYS A 144 -16.74 19.30 7.32
CA LYS A 144 -17.80 19.04 6.34
C LYS A 144 -18.41 17.64 6.45
N GLY A 145 -17.65 16.65 6.92
CA GLY A 145 -18.17 15.32 7.27
C GLY A 145 -19.09 15.32 8.52
N GLY A 146 -19.18 16.46 9.23
CA GLY A 146 -19.97 16.63 10.45
C GLY A 146 -19.28 16.16 11.73
N ASN A 147 -17.98 15.84 11.66
CA ASN A 147 -17.19 15.42 12.82
C ASN A 147 -16.75 16.66 13.61
N PHE A 148 -16.80 16.57 14.94
CA PHE A 148 -16.36 17.66 15.82
C PHE A 148 -15.02 17.36 16.44
N PHE A 149 -14.13 18.35 16.40
CA PHE A 149 -12.84 18.30 17.05
C PHE A 149 -12.85 19.30 18.21
N VAL A 150 -12.61 18.83 19.42
CA VAL A 150 -12.62 19.66 20.62
C VAL A 150 -11.26 19.59 21.31
N PHE A 151 -10.62 20.75 21.47
CA PHE A 151 -9.33 20.92 22.10
C PHE A 151 -9.50 21.63 23.44
N GLU A 152 -8.84 21.12 24.47
CA GLU A 152 -8.78 21.80 25.77
C GLU A 152 -7.76 22.93 25.73
N ALA A 153 -7.85 23.89 26.67
CA ALA A 153 -6.88 24.97 26.78
C ALA A 153 -5.44 24.46 26.96
N ASN A 154 -4.48 25.18 26.37
CA ASN A 154 -3.05 24.93 26.44
C ASN A 154 -2.65 23.53 25.93
N SER A 155 -3.32 23.07 24.86
CA SER A 155 -3.08 21.75 24.26
C SER A 155 -1.95 21.71 23.24
N PHE A 156 -1.43 22.85 22.79
CA PHE A 156 -0.42 22.92 21.73
C PHE A 156 0.90 23.52 22.22
N VAL A 157 1.99 23.06 21.60
CA VAL A 157 3.36 23.55 21.81
C VAL A 157 4.09 23.65 20.47
N THR A 158 5.14 24.47 20.41
CA THR A 158 6.08 24.47 19.29
C THR A 158 6.92 23.20 19.28
N GLU A 159 7.71 22.97 18.21
CA GLU A 159 8.68 21.87 18.15
C GLU A 159 9.71 21.90 19.31
N TYR A 160 9.96 23.08 19.89
CA TYR A 160 10.85 23.29 21.03
C TYR A 160 10.14 23.14 22.40
N GLY A 161 8.84 22.83 22.42
CA GLY A 161 8.06 22.65 23.64
C GLY A 161 7.51 23.94 24.28
N PHE A 162 7.63 25.09 23.61
CA PHE A 162 7.06 26.34 24.11
C PHE A 162 5.55 26.37 23.98
N SER A 163 4.85 26.86 25.01
CA SER A 163 3.39 26.95 25.01
C SER A 163 2.90 28.03 24.06
N ILE A 164 1.72 27.82 23.47
CA ILE A 164 1.13 28.72 22.49
C ILE A 164 -0.18 29.29 23.05
N SER A 165 -0.27 30.61 23.13
CA SER A 165 -1.46 31.35 23.58
C SER A 165 -2.11 32.18 22.47
N GLU A 166 -1.44 32.34 21.34
CA GLU A 166 -1.98 33.03 20.16
C GLU A 166 -2.84 32.08 19.33
N LYS A 167 -3.74 32.63 18.51
CA LYS A 167 -4.57 31.83 17.59
C LYS A 167 -3.69 31.01 16.64
N ILE A 168 -4.14 29.79 16.38
CA ILE A 168 -3.48 28.83 15.49
C ILE A 168 -4.45 28.38 14.39
N VAL A 169 -3.90 27.82 13.32
CA VAL A 169 -4.67 27.22 12.24
C VAL A 169 -4.53 25.70 12.32
N VAL A 170 -5.65 24.98 12.39
CA VAL A 170 -5.69 23.51 12.30
C VAL A 170 -6.29 23.12 10.98
N CYS A 171 -5.54 22.38 10.17
CA CYS A 171 -5.98 21.87 8.88
C CYS A 171 -6.21 20.35 8.93
N VAL A 172 -7.33 19.91 8.36
CA VAL A 172 -7.78 18.51 8.39
C VAL A 172 -8.07 18.06 6.96
N TRP A 173 -7.50 16.92 6.58
CA TRP A 173 -7.95 16.11 5.45
C TRP A 173 -8.80 14.97 6.01
N GLU A 174 -10.01 14.86 5.51
CA GLU A 174 -11.02 13.94 6.03
C GLU A 174 -11.42 12.95 4.94
N PHE A 175 -11.27 11.65 5.23
CA PHE A 175 -11.56 10.57 4.29
C PHE A 175 -12.83 9.87 4.75
N TYR A 176 -13.97 10.53 4.54
CA TYR A 176 -15.23 10.10 5.12
C TYR A 176 -15.98 9.11 4.22
N LYS A 177 -15.67 9.04 2.91
CA LYS A 177 -16.19 8.05 1.96
C LYS A 177 -15.11 7.04 1.56
N LYS A 178 -15.51 5.80 1.24
CA LYS A 178 -14.61 4.80 0.61
C LYS A 178 -13.99 5.33 -0.68
N LYS A 179 -14.74 6.12 -1.47
CA LYS A 179 -14.22 6.78 -2.67
C LYS A 179 -13.00 7.65 -2.36
N ASP A 180 -13.06 8.46 -1.29
CA ASP A 180 -11.96 9.33 -0.87
C ASP A 180 -10.69 8.52 -0.64
N MET A 181 -10.81 7.38 0.05
CA MET A 181 -9.69 6.47 0.27
C MET A 181 -9.15 5.87 -1.05
N ILE A 182 -10.02 5.50 -1.99
CA ILE A 182 -9.59 4.95 -3.29
C ILE A 182 -8.88 6.03 -4.13
N VAL A 183 -9.47 7.20 -4.33
CA VAL A 183 -8.88 8.25 -5.19
C VAL A 183 -7.57 8.81 -4.60
N SER A 184 -7.47 8.84 -3.27
CA SER A 184 -6.24 9.21 -2.57
C SER A 184 -5.24 8.06 -2.42
N GLN A 185 -5.62 6.84 -2.83
CA GLN A 185 -4.81 5.62 -2.71
C GLN A 185 -4.51 5.20 -1.26
N LEU A 186 -5.34 5.60 -0.29
CA LEU A 186 -5.28 5.17 1.09
C LEU A 186 -5.87 3.75 1.26
N SER A 187 -5.29 2.95 2.16
CA SER A 187 -5.85 1.66 2.59
C SER A 187 -6.18 1.68 4.09
N SER A 188 -7.16 0.88 4.49
CA SER A 188 -7.58 0.72 5.89
C SER A 188 -6.81 -0.39 6.60
N GLY A 189 -5.58 -0.72 6.18
CA GLY A 189 -4.86 -1.86 6.75
C GLY A 189 -3.42 -1.93 6.28
N GLY A 190 -2.60 -2.65 7.07
CA GLY A 190 -1.23 -3.02 6.74
C GLY A 190 -1.15 -4.41 6.08
N GLU A 191 0.05 -4.98 5.98
CA GLU A 191 0.29 -6.28 5.31
C GLU A 191 -0.49 -7.45 5.93
N ASP A 192 -0.73 -7.41 7.25
CA ASP A 192 -1.23 -8.54 8.02
C ASP A 192 -2.54 -8.29 8.79
N GLN A 193 -3.09 -7.08 8.68
CA GLN A 193 -4.29 -6.69 9.43
C GLN A 193 -5.33 -6.06 8.53
N VAL A 194 -6.55 -6.56 8.64
CA VAL A 194 -7.73 -6.00 7.98
C VAL A 194 -8.44 -5.13 9.00
N LEU A 195 -8.48 -3.81 8.76
CA LEU A 195 -9.20 -2.89 9.63
C LEU A 195 -10.47 -2.41 8.95
N GLU A 196 -11.54 -2.39 9.73
CA GLU A 196 -12.78 -1.72 9.40
C GLU A 196 -12.74 -0.30 9.96
N THR A 197 -13.00 0.68 9.11
CA THR A 197 -12.84 2.09 9.42
C THR A 197 -14.16 2.76 9.76
N ALA A 198 -14.20 3.46 10.89
CA ALA A 198 -15.24 4.43 11.19
C ALA A 198 -14.92 5.78 10.55
N SER A 199 -13.71 6.31 10.70
CA SER A 199 -13.29 7.54 10.04
C SER A 199 -11.78 7.72 10.05
N THR A 200 -11.22 8.29 8.99
CA THR A 200 -9.79 8.57 8.87
C THR A 200 -9.54 10.06 8.64
N PHE A 201 -8.48 10.57 9.27
CA PHE A 201 -8.06 11.96 9.18
C PHE A 201 -6.54 12.09 9.05
N TYR A 202 -6.10 13.14 8.38
CA TYR A 202 -4.75 13.69 8.51
C TYR A 202 -4.86 15.12 9.03
N ILE A 203 -4.20 15.41 10.15
CA ILE A 203 -4.37 16.66 10.89
C ILE A 203 -3.01 17.36 11.02
N GLN A 204 -2.96 18.62 10.64
CA GLN A 204 -1.80 19.50 10.84
C GLN A 204 -2.23 20.76 11.58
N ALA A 205 -1.32 21.36 12.34
CA ALA A 205 -1.57 22.58 13.09
C ALA A 205 -0.40 23.55 12.91
N TYR A 206 -0.71 24.84 12.82
CA TYR A 206 0.26 25.88 12.48
C TYR A 206 0.08 27.15 13.33
N LYS A 207 1.21 27.77 13.69
CA LYS A 207 1.26 29.16 14.17
C LYS A 207 1.98 29.99 13.09
N GLY A 208 1.22 30.74 12.30
CA GLY A 208 1.79 31.35 11.08
C GLY A 208 2.24 30.24 10.13
N ASP A 209 3.52 30.24 9.77
CA ASP A 209 4.13 29.21 8.91
C ASP A 209 4.76 28.05 9.70
N ASP A 210 4.89 28.17 11.02
CA ASP A 210 5.53 27.16 11.87
C ASP A 210 4.55 26.03 12.19
N GLU A 211 4.91 24.79 11.87
CA GLU A 211 4.16 23.60 12.29
C GLU A 211 4.31 23.40 13.81
N ILE A 212 3.19 23.11 14.48
CA ILE A 212 3.12 22.97 15.93
C ILE A 212 2.53 21.61 16.29
N GLN A 213 2.74 21.17 17.53
CA GLN A 213 2.41 19.82 17.97
C GLN A 213 1.44 19.83 19.14
N LEU A 214 0.71 18.72 19.29
CA LEU A 214 -0.04 18.48 20.52
C LEU A 214 0.94 18.26 21.68
N LYS A 215 0.74 18.99 22.77
CA LYS A 215 1.56 18.88 23.99
C LYS A 215 1.52 17.46 24.55
N GLN A 216 2.68 16.94 24.94
CA GLN A 216 2.76 15.60 25.54
C GLN A 216 1.83 15.47 26.76
N GLY A 217 1.08 14.37 26.82
CA GLY A 217 0.11 14.10 27.88
C GLY A 217 -1.24 14.81 27.71
N LYS A 218 -1.40 15.70 26.71
CA LYS A 218 -2.70 16.24 26.32
C LYS A 218 -3.37 15.34 25.29
N SER A 219 -4.68 15.47 25.20
CA SER A 219 -5.52 14.82 24.20
C SER A 219 -6.60 15.77 23.73
N TYR A 220 -7.13 15.52 22.53
CA TYR A 220 -8.30 16.18 21.99
C TYR A 220 -9.39 15.15 21.72
N LYS A 221 -10.63 15.61 21.66
CA LYS A 221 -11.80 14.76 21.42
C LYS A 221 -12.23 14.88 19.96
N ILE A 222 -12.54 13.75 19.34
CA ILE A 222 -13.17 13.68 18.04
C ILE A 222 -14.53 13.00 18.22
N TYR A 223 -15.61 13.76 18.03
CA TYR A 223 -16.96 13.21 18.02
C TYR A 223 -17.36 12.90 16.59
N LEU A 224 -17.42 11.60 16.28
CA LEU A 224 -17.63 11.15 14.93
C LEU A 224 -19.10 11.21 14.53
N ASN A 225 -19.37 11.68 13.32
CA ASN A 225 -20.68 11.73 12.70
C ASN A 225 -21.09 10.38 12.12
N LYS A 226 -21.01 9.32 12.94
CA LYS A 226 -21.45 7.98 12.59
C LYS A 226 -22.15 7.34 13.77
N ASN A 227 -23.33 6.79 13.50
CA ASN A 227 -24.06 5.93 14.41
C ASN A 227 -23.64 4.47 14.16
N GLN A 228 -22.45 4.12 14.62
CA GLN A 228 -21.93 2.74 14.57
C GLN A 228 -21.89 2.14 15.98
N ASP A 229 -21.89 0.80 16.05
CA ASP A 229 -21.51 0.14 17.29
C ASP A 229 -20.07 0.53 17.68
N THR A 230 -19.80 0.63 18.97
CA THR A 230 -18.47 1.00 19.50
C THR A 230 -17.53 -0.18 19.61
N LYS A 231 -18.02 -1.40 19.38
CA LYS A 231 -17.35 -2.63 19.79
C LYS A 231 -16.10 -2.82 18.95
N GLY A 232 -14.96 -2.77 19.64
CA GLY A 232 -13.65 -3.04 19.06
C GLY A 232 -12.99 -1.85 18.37
N PHE A 233 -13.65 -0.69 18.26
CA PHE A 233 -13.04 0.51 17.69
C PHE A 233 -11.98 1.09 18.63
N LYS A 234 -10.86 1.50 18.04
CA LYS A 234 -9.70 2.11 18.71
C LYS A 234 -9.07 3.16 17.80
N ALA A 235 -8.28 4.06 18.40
CA ALA A 235 -7.39 4.94 17.65
C ALA A 235 -6.24 4.14 17.03
N TYR A 236 -5.93 4.46 15.77
CA TYR A 236 -4.71 4.05 15.09
C TYR A 236 -3.99 5.30 14.61
N TYR A 237 -2.68 5.33 14.75
CA TYR A 237 -1.83 6.41 14.25
C TYR A 237 -1.06 5.95 13.02
N GLY A 238 -0.98 6.80 12.01
CA GLY A 238 -0.34 6.48 10.74
C GLY A 238 1.05 7.09 10.61
N GLU A 239 1.98 6.34 10.03
CA GLU A 239 3.27 6.85 9.56
C GLU A 239 3.41 6.55 8.06
N VAL A 240 3.94 7.52 7.30
CA VAL A 240 4.16 7.32 5.86
C VAL A 240 5.45 6.55 5.65
N LYS A 241 5.35 5.36 5.06
CA LYS A 241 6.49 4.52 4.66
C LYS A 241 6.31 4.10 3.21
N ASP A 242 7.34 4.29 2.40
CA ASP A 242 7.33 4.00 0.96
C ASP A 242 6.13 4.66 0.22
N GLY A 243 5.70 5.82 0.70
CA GLY A 243 4.56 6.56 0.16
C GLY A 243 3.18 6.06 0.61
N ASN A 244 3.08 5.09 1.53
CA ASN A 244 1.82 4.58 2.06
C ASN A 244 1.70 4.80 3.56
N VAL A 245 0.46 4.91 4.06
CA VAL A 245 0.19 5.09 5.50
C VAL A 245 0.17 3.72 6.19
N MET A 246 1.11 3.52 7.11
CA MET A 246 1.20 2.33 7.95
C MET A 246 0.53 2.61 9.29
N TRP A 247 -0.55 1.89 9.58
CA TRP A 247 -1.37 2.09 10.78
C TRP A 247 -0.83 1.33 11.98
N MET A 248 -0.71 2.02 13.12
CA MET A 248 -0.30 1.46 14.40
C MET A 248 -1.38 1.69 15.44
N GLN A 249 -1.89 0.61 16.04
CA GLN A 249 -2.93 0.67 17.06
C GLN A 249 -2.44 1.36 18.34
N ASP A 250 -3.23 2.30 18.86
CA ASP A 250 -3.13 2.75 20.26
C ASP A 250 -3.82 1.73 21.17
N LYS A 251 -3.04 0.91 21.85
CA LYS A 251 -3.56 -0.14 22.74
C LYS A 251 -4.38 0.42 23.90
N GLU A 252 -4.00 1.61 24.37
CA GLU A 252 -4.63 2.36 25.46
C GLU A 252 -5.78 3.24 24.97
N SER A 253 -6.13 3.19 23.69
CA SER A 253 -7.31 3.88 23.17
C SER A 253 -8.58 3.09 23.51
N TYR A 254 -9.61 3.85 23.86
CA TYR A 254 -10.98 3.38 24.06
C TYR A 254 -11.91 4.32 23.30
N VAL A 255 -12.89 3.73 22.63
CA VAL A 255 -13.91 4.42 21.85
C VAL A 255 -15.28 4.05 22.41
N TYR A 256 -16.13 5.04 22.62
CA TYR A 256 -17.44 4.83 23.24
C TYR A 256 -18.47 5.80 22.67
N ILE A 257 -19.75 5.46 22.83
CA ILE A 257 -20.85 6.37 22.48
C ILE A 257 -20.94 7.43 23.58
N SER A 258 -20.85 8.68 23.17
CA SER A 258 -21.12 9.83 24.02
C SER A 258 -22.44 10.47 23.58
N MET A 259 -23.23 10.92 24.56
CA MET A 259 -24.24 11.94 24.30
C MET A 259 -23.50 13.23 23.98
N PHE A 260 -23.90 13.89 22.90
CA PHE A 260 -23.26 15.07 22.38
C PHE A 260 -24.29 16.18 22.23
N ASP A 261 -24.02 17.32 22.88
CA ASP A 261 -24.80 18.54 22.78
C ASP A 261 -23.91 19.62 22.15
N GLU A 262 -24.21 19.97 20.89
CA GLU A 262 -23.49 21.01 20.14
C GLU A 262 -23.67 22.38 20.82
N GLY A 263 -24.85 22.65 21.39
CA GLY A 263 -25.16 23.88 22.10
C GLY A 263 -24.35 24.05 23.39
N GLU A 264 -24.07 22.96 24.11
CA GLU A 264 -23.15 22.99 25.27
C GLU A 264 -21.72 23.39 24.87
N LEU A 265 -21.21 22.89 23.74
CA LEU A 265 -19.90 23.32 23.24
C LEU A 265 -19.87 24.81 22.90
N HIS A 266 -20.90 25.32 22.21
CA HIS A 266 -21.01 26.74 21.90
C HIS A 266 -21.06 27.63 23.15
N LYS A 267 -21.77 27.20 24.20
CA LYS A 267 -21.81 27.88 25.50
C LYS A 267 -20.45 27.87 26.22
N LEU A 268 -19.71 26.77 26.14
CA LEU A 268 -18.39 26.64 26.76
C LEU A 268 -17.31 27.42 26.02
N ALA A 269 -17.43 27.61 24.70
CA ALA A 269 -16.45 28.34 23.88
C ALA A 269 -16.67 29.87 23.91
N ASN A 270 -17.90 30.32 24.14
CA ASN A 270 -18.29 31.72 24.22
C ASN A 270 -18.86 32.03 25.61
N GLU A 271 -18.13 32.76 26.44
CA GLU A 271 -18.50 33.08 27.84
C GLU A 271 -19.83 33.87 28.03
N LYS A 272 -20.57 34.20 26.98
CA LYS A 272 -21.97 34.68 27.01
C LYS A 272 -22.47 34.95 25.59
N LYS A 273 -23.50 34.23 25.15
CA LYS A 273 -24.51 34.77 24.25
C LYS A 273 -25.84 34.08 24.53
N ASP A 274 -26.69 34.82 25.24
CA ASP A 274 -28.10 34.52 25.38
C ASP A 274 -28.82 34.58 24.03
N SER A 275 -29.94 33.87 23.96
CA SER A 275 -30.97 33.84 22.91
C SER A 275 -30.59 33.19 21.57
N LEU A 276 -30.73 31.87 21.53
CA LEU A 276 -31.33 31.17 20.38
C LEU A 276 -32.39 30.22 20.96
N GLU A 277 -33.65 30.45 20.62
CA GLU A 277 -34.73 29.49 20.87
C GLU A 277 -34.43 28.26 20.00
N GLU A 278 -34.00 27.16 20.62
CA GLU A 278 -33.72 25.91 19.92
C GLU A 278 -34.61 24.78 20.44
N ASP A 279 -35.12 24.02 19.47
CA ASP A 279 -36.03 22.88 19.58
C ASP A 279 -35.50 21.80 20.56
N PRO A 280 -36.26 21.47 21.64
CA PRO A 280 -35.85 20.49 22.65
C PRO A 280 -35.55 19.09 22.10
N GLU A 281 -36.12 18.69 20.95
CA GLU A 281 -35.92 17.36 20.38
C GLU A 281 -34.54 17.15 19.72
N LYS A 282 -33.81 18.23 19.40
CA LYS A 282 -32.45 18.15 18.80
C LYS A 282 -31.30 18.11 19.83
N ARG A 283 -31.61 18.11 21.12
CA ARG A 283 -30.64 18.46 22.18
C ARG A 283 -29.48 17.48 22.37
N TYR A 284 -29.66 16.20 22.05
CA TYR A 284 -28.62 15.19 22.28
C TYR A 284 -28.50 14.19 21.13
N GLU A 285 -27.35 14.22 20.46
CA GLU A 285 -26.98 13.22 19.46
C GLU A 285 -26.06 12.16 20.09
N LYS A 286 -26.26 10.89 19.73
CA LYS A 286 -25.27 9.84 20.04
C LYS A 286 -24.14 9.92 19.02
N LYS A 287 -22.94 10.26 19.48
CA LYS A 287 -21.73 10.26 18.63
C LYS A 287 -20.69 9.29 19.16
N LEU A 288 -19.95 8.69 18.23
CA LEU A 288 -18.80 7.85 18.58
C LEU A 288 -17.63 8.76 18.96
N LEU A 289 -17.18 8.70 20.22
CA LEU A 289 -16.12 9.56 20.74
C LEU A 289 -14.77 8.83 20.73
N LEU A 290 -13.82 9.43 20.00
CA LEU A 290 -12.41 9.04 19.96
C LEU A 290 -11.56 10.10 20.67
N ASN A 291 -10.61 9.67 21.51
CA ASN A 291 -9.60 10.56 22.08
C ASN A 291 -8.31 10.49 21.25
N GLY A 292 -7.92 11.60 20.61
CA GLY A 292 -6.65 11.75 19.90
C GLY A 292 -5.56 12.23 20.85
N LYS A 293 -4.45 11.50 20.93
CA LYS A 293 -3.27 11.83 21.76
C LYS A 293 -2.11 12.42 20.93
N LYS A 294 -2.27 12.45 19.60
CA LYS A 294 -1.34 13.01 18.62
C LYS A 294 -2.13 13.59 17.44
N ILE A 295 -1.58 14.62 16.82
CA ILE A 295 -2.00 15.07 15.48
C ILE A 295 -1.18 14.32 14.41
N GLY A 296 -1.48 14.51 13.13
CA GLY A 296 -0.99 13.70 12.02
C GLY A 296 -2.06 12.73 11.53
N TRP A 297 -1.65 11.56 11.04
CA TRP A 297 -2.58 10.51 10.58
C TRP A 297 -3.24 9.84 11.77
N ILE A 298 -4.57 9.85 11.78
CA ILE A 298 -5.38 9.17 12.79
C ILE A 298 -6.55 8.45 12.13
N ASN A 299 -6.76 7.20 12.55
CA ASN A 299 -7.89 6.40 12.14
C ASN A 299 -8.68 5.93 13.37
N CYS A 300 -10.00 5.81 13.22
CA CYS A 300 -10.86 5.12 14.16
C CYS A 300 -11.24 3.78 13.56
N ASP A 301 -10.55 2.72 13.96
CA ASP A 301 -10.64 1.41 13.32
C ASP A 301 -10.92 0.30 14.32
N ARG A 302 -11.50 -0.80 13.82
CA ARG A 302 -11.52 -2.09 14.53
C ARG A 302 -10.89 -3.17 13.68
N ILE A 303 -10.22 -4.12 14.33
CA ILE A 303 -9.66 -5.29 13.66
C ILE A 303 -10.82 -6.20 13.24
N ILE A 304 -10.85 -6.58 11.97
CA ILE A 304 -11.72 -7.65 11.49
C ILE A 304 -11.00 -8.97 11.75
N ASN A 305 -11.55 -9.80 12.64
CA ASN A 305 -11.01 -11.15 12.84
C ASN A 305 -11.23 -11.97 11.57
N VAL A 306 -10.15 -12.57 11.07
CA VAL A 306 -10.17 -13.39 9.86
C VAL A 306 -10.06 -14.86 10.25
N ASP A 307 -11.22 -15.52 10.43
CA ASP A 307 -11.26 -16.93 10.86
C ASP A 307 -10.69 -17.88 9.81
N LYS A 308 -10.84 -17.53 8.52
CA LYS A 308 -10.36 -18.31 7.37
C LYS A 308 -9.56 -17.41 6.41
N PRO A 309 -8.27 -17.17 6.68
CA PRO A 309 -7.44 -16.37 5.81
C PRO A 309 -7.22 -17.08 4.46
N SER A 310 -7.31 -16.34 3.37
CA SER A 310 -6.85 -16.77 2.04
C SER A 310 -5.92 -15.74 1.46
N ASP A 311 -5.07 -16.19 0.55
CA ASP A 311 -4.35 -15.30 -0.35
C ASP A 311 -5.11 -15.19 -1.68
N LEU A 312 -4.92 -14.07 -2.38
CA LEU A 312 -5.43 -13.81 -3.72
C LEU A 312 -4.35 -13.14 -4.56
N ASP A 313 -3.94 -13.79 -5.64
CA ASP A 313 -3.02 -13.24 -6.63
C ASP A 313 -3.77 -12.42 -7.69
N VAL A 314 -3.18 -11.31 -8.11
CA VAL A 314 -3.69 -10.45 -9.18
C VAL A 314 -2.58 -10.24 -10.19
N ILE A 315 -2.83 -10.58 -11.44
CA ILE A 315 -1.90 -10.40 -12.55
C ILE A 315 -2.51 -9.41 -13.53
N LEU A 316 -1.76 -8.37 -13.87
CA LEU A 316 -2.18 -7.38 -14.86
C LEU A 316 -1.57 -7.71 -16.22
N ASP A 317 -2.41 -7.80 -17.24
CA ASP A 317 -2.00 -8.09 -18.60
C ASP A 317 -1.55 -6.82 -19.34
N LYS A 318 -0.49 -6.95 -20.14
CA LYS A 318 0.02 -5.89 -21.05
C LYS A 318 0.41 -4.57 -20.34
N VAL A 319 0.84 -4.64 -19.08
CA VAL A 319 1.33 -3.48 -18.34
C VAL A 319 2.86 -3.43 -18.31
N ASN A 320 3.41 -2.23 -18.30
CA ASN A 320 4.86 -1.97 -18.22
C ASN A 320 5.24 -1.05 -17.05
N GLN A 321 4.27 -0.70 -16.21
CA GLN A 321 4.44 0.18 -15.06
C GLN A 321 3.51 -0.30 -13.94
N GLU A 322 3.84 0.06 -12.70
CA GLU A 322 3.02 -0.30 -11.54
C GLU A 322 1.68 0.44 -11.53
N PHE A 323 0.68 -0.27 -11.02
CA PHE A 323 -0.68 0.17 -10.70
C PHE A 323 -0.88 0.21 -9.19
N THR A 324 -1.87 0.99 -8.76
CA THR A 324 -2.44 0.92 -7.42
C THR A 324 -3.49 -0.17 -7.41
N VAL A 325 -3.31 -1.17 -6.55
CA VAL A 325 -4.21 -2.33 -6.46
C VAL A 325 -4.88 -2.35 -5.08
N ARG A 326 -6.20 -2.43 -5.04
CA ARG A 326 -7.02 -2.40 -3.82
C ARG A 326 -8.09 -3.49 -3.85
N LEU A 327 -8.39 -4.07 -2.69
CA LEU A 327 -9.53 -4.96 -2.51
C LEU A 327 -10.54 -4.25 -1.59
N VAL A 328 -11.69 -3.89 -2.16
CA VAL A 328 -12.76 -3.21 -1.45
C VAL A 328 -13.76 -4.25 -0.99
N LEU A 329 -13.93 -4.43 0.32
CA LEU A 329 -14.94 -5.35 0.85
C LEU A 329 -16.33 -4.74 0.69
N SER A 330 -17.30 -5.54 0.24
CA SER A 330 -18.67 -5.05 0.03
C SER A 330 -19.38 -4.78 1.36
N ARG A 331 -19.30 -5.71 2.32
CA ARG A 331 -20.09 -5.69 3.56
C ARG A 331 -19.45 -4.95 4.72
N LYS A 332 -18.17 -4.60 4.61
CA LYS A 332 -17.38 -3.98 5.69
C LYS A 332 -16.75 -2.70 5.17
N ASN A 333 -16.57 -1.71 6.04
CA ASN A 333 -15.86 -0.49 5.64
C ASN A 333 -14.34 -0.69 5.63
N ALA A 334 -13.85 -1.57 4.75
CA ALA A 334 -12.46 -1.95 4.65
C ALA A 334 -11.97 -1.95 3.19
N ILE A 335 -10.78 -1.37 2.98
CA ILE A 335 -10.06 -1.31 1.71
C ILE A 335 -8.66 -1.84 1.95
N LEU A 336 -8.40 -3.05 1.48
CA LEU A 336 -7.13 -3.74 1.71
C LEU A 336 -6.13 -3.37 0.62
N PRO A 337 -4.85 -3.18 0.98
CA PRO A 337 -3.81 -2.90 0.01
C PRO A 337 -3.42 -4.16 -0.77
N GLY A 338 -3.32 -4.05 -2.09
CA GLY A 338 -2.63 -5.02 -2.92
C GLY A 338 -1.13 -4.84 -2.77
N LEU A 339 -0.41 -5.92 -2.50
CA LEU A 339 1.03 -5.91 -2.32
C LEU A 339 1.72 -6.16 -3.66
N ALA A 340 2.49 -5.17 -4.14
CA ALA A 340 3.28 -5.27 -5.36
C ALA A 340 4.47 -6.23 -5.17
N ASN A 341 4.75 -7.05 -6.18
CA ASN A 341 5.86 -8.00 -6.17
C ASN A 341 7.14 -7.36 -6.71
N SER A 342 8.21 -7.30 -5.91
CA SER A 342 9.49 -6.71 -6.34
C SER A 342 10.16 -7.43 -7.52
N ASN A 343 9.75 -8.66 -7.84
CA ASN A 343 10.29 -9.44 -8.96
C ASN A 343 9.42 -9.34 -10.22
N SER A 344 8.26 -8.67 -10.17
CA SER A 344 7.31 -8.60 -11.29
C SER A 344 6.44 -7.34 -11.20
N ILE A 345 6.55 -6.49 -12.23
CA ILE A 345 5.81 -5.23 -12.34
C ILE A 345 4.29 -5.40 -12.41
N ASN A 346 3.83 -6.60 -12.79
CA ASN A 346 2.43 -6.88 -13.09
C ASN A 346 1.77 -7.85 -12.11
N HIS A 347 2.50 -8.32 -11.09
CA HIS A 347 2.00 -9.29 -10.11
C HIS A 347 1.81 -8.61 -8.76
N TYR A 348 0.59 -8.74 -8.24
CA TYR A 348 0.18 -8.26 -6.94
C TYR A 348 -0.42 -9.40 -6.14
N LYS A 349 -0.41 -9.24 -4.82
CA LYS A 349 -0.99 -10.22 -3.90
C LYS A 349 -1.77 -9.52 -2.79
N PHE A 350 -2.93 -10.06 -2.46
CA PHE A 350 -3.55 -9.83 -1.16
C PHE A 350 -3.25 -11.02 -0.25
N SER A 351 -2.77 -10.75 0.97
CA SER A 351 -2.43 -11.80 1.92
C SER A 351 -3.41 -11.83 3.08
N LYS A 352 -3.74 -13.02 3.59
CA LYS A 352 -4.58 -13.22 4.78
C LYS A 352 -5.94 -12.51 4.73
N VAL A 353 -6.56 -12.46 3.55
CA VAL A 353 -7.86 -11.83 3.35
C VAL A 353 -9.02 -12.74 3.78
N PRO A 354 -10.18 -12.19 4.19
CA PRO A 354 -11.27 -12.97 4.76
C PRO A 354 -12.00 -13.83 3.72
N SER A 355 -11.81 -15.15 3.76
CA SER A 355 -12.51 -16.08 2.86
C SER A 355 -14.02 -16.05 3.06
N GLY A 356 -14.77 -16.17 1.96
CA GLY A 356 -16.23 -16.14 1.93
C GLY A 356 -16.83 -14.74 1.82
N GLU A 357 -16.04 -13.68 2.04
CA GLU A 357 -16.49 -12.30 1.81
C GLU A 357 -16.49 -11.96 0.32
N SER A 358 -17.47 -11.14 -0.09
CA SER A 358 -17.50 -10.53 -1.41
C SER A 358 -16.77 -9.19 -1.42
N GLY A 359 -16.15 -8.86 -2.55
CA GLY A 359 -15.52 -7.57 -2.74
C GLY A 359 -15.18 -7.29 -4.20
N TYR A 360 -14.57 -6.14 -4.43
CA TYR A 360 -14.08 -5.73 -5.74
C TYR A 360 -12.56 -5.60 -5.68
N VAL A 361 -11.87 -6.30 -6.57
CA VAL A 361 -10.46 -5.99 -6.86
C VAL A 361 -10.44 -4.85 -7.86
N LEU A 362 -9.68 -3.80 -7.55
CA LEU A 362 -9.47 -2.62 -8.36
C LEU A 362 -7.99 -2.47 -8.62
N ALA A 363 -7.60 -2.34 -9.88
CA ALA A 363 -6.27 -1.98 -10.30
C ALA A 363 -6.37 -0.71 -11.16
N TYR A 364 -5.79 0.39 -10.69
CA TYR A 364 -5.92 1.67 -11.38
C TYR A 364 -4.62 2.47 -11.35
N LYS A 365 -4.48 3.33 -12.36
CA LYS A 365 -3.34 4.21 -12.54
C LYS A 365 -3.76 5.45 -13.30
N GLU A 366 -3.32 6.63 -12.87
CA GLU A 366 -3.51 7.87 -13.62
C GLU A 366 -2.83 7.81 -15.00
N SER A 367 -3.54 8.26 -16.03
CA SER A 367 -3.05 8.33 -17.40
C SER A 367 -3.70 9.52 -18.11
N GLY A 368 -2.94 10.59 -18.34
CA GLY A 368 -3.49 11.82 -18.91
C GLY A 368 -4.52 12.47 -17.98
N ASP A 369 -5.72 12.72 -18.49
CA ASP A 369 -6.87 13.29 -17.79
C ASP A 369 -7.80 12.23 -17.15
N GLY A 370 -7.45 10.94 -17.27
CA GLY A 370 -8.23 9.84 -16.74
C GLY A 370 -7.37 8.75 -16.08
N TYR A 371 -7.86 7.52 -16.16
CA TYR A 371 -7.25 6.36 -15.50
C TYR A 371 -7.18 5.18 -16.46
N LEU A 372 -6.09 4.42 -16.41
CA LEU A 372 -6.12 3.02 -16.78
C LEU A 372 -6.71 2.25 -15.60
N LEU A 373 -7.78 1.50 -15.85
CA LEU A 373 -8.56 0.79 -14.84
C LEU A 373 -8.79 -0.66 -15.27
N ALA A 374 -8.60 -1.59 -14.35
CA ALA A 374 -9.09 -2.95 -14.42
C ALA A 374 -9.79 -3.29 -13.11
N TYR A 375 -10.89 -4.05 -13.16
CA TYR A 375 -11.60 -4.44 -11.94
C TYR A 375 -12.32 -5.77 -12.12
N SER A 376 -12.62 -6.43 -11.01
CA SER A 376 -13.43 -7.65 -10.98
C SER A 376 -14.09 -7.83 -9.62
N GLN A 377 -15.35 -8.27 -9.62
CA GLN A 377 -16.01 -8.72 -8.41
C GLN A 377 -15.51 -10.13 -8.05
N VAL A 378 -15.16 -10.35 -6.79
CA VAL A 378 -14.61 -11.62 -6.31
C VAL A 378 -15.35 -12.09 -5.06
N THR A 379 -15.42 -13.42 -4.91
CA THR A 379 -15.68 -14.04 -3.61
C THR A 379 -14.37 -14.61 -3.10
N ILE A 380 -13.87 -14.05 -2.00
CA ILE A 380 -12.53 -14.32 -1.48
C ILE A 380 -12.43 -15.79 -1.06
N GLY A 381 -11.30 -16.44 -1.38
CA GLY A 381 -11.04 -17.83 -1.01
C GLY A 381 -11.53 -18.86 -2.03
N PHE A 382 -12.55 -18.54 -2.83
CA PHE A 382 -12.98 -19.36 -3.98
C PHE A 382 -12.10 -19.12 -5.20
N ILE A 383 -11.73 -17.87 -5.43
CA ILE A 383 -10.80 -17.46 -6.46
C ILE A 383 -9.42 -17.26 -5.82
N LYS A 384 -8.40 -17.94 -6.34
CA LYS A 384 -7.01 -17.85 -5.84
C LYS A 384 -6.13 -16.92 -6.67
N ALA A 385 -6.45 -16.75 -7.95
CA ALA A 385 -5.76 -15.84 -8.85
C ALA A 385 -6.74 -15.23 -9.85
N ILE A 386 -6.52 -13.97 -10.20
CA ILE A 386 -7.25 -13.28 -11.28
C ILE A 386 -6.26 -12.62 -12.25
N ASN A 387 -6.58 -12.70 -13.54
CA ASN A 387 -5.90 -11.93 -14.58
C ASN A 387 -6.82 -10.80 -15.02
N LEU A 388 -6.31 -9.57 -15.04
CA LEU A 388 -7.08 -8.38 -15.41
C LEU A 388 -6.33 -7.61 -16.50
N GLN A 389 -7.06 -7.07 -17.47
CA GLN A 389 -6.48 -6.19 -18.49
C GLN A 389 -6.98 -4.76 -18.26
N PRO A 390 -6.10 -3.79 -17.97
CA PRO A 390 -6.51 -2.40 -17.81
C PRO A 390 -7.01 -1.77 -19.11
N GLU A 391 -8.03 -0.93 -18.98
CA GLU A 391 -8.60 -0.11 -20.06
C GLU A 391 -8.66 1.35 -19.63
N TYR A 392 -8.57 2.27 -20.58
CA TYR A 392 -8.73 3.69 -20.29
C TYR A 392 -10.17 4.02 -19.89
N LYS A 393 -10.31 4.88 -18.89
CA LYS A 393 -11.56 5.50 -18.43
C LYS A 393 -11.32 6.98 -18.15
N THR A 394 -12.29 7.83 -18.45
CA THR A 394 -12.24 9.23 -18.02
C THR A 394 -12.31 9.32 -16.49
N LYS A 395 -11.95 10.48 -15.93
CA LYS A 395 -12.08 10.71 -14.48
C LYS A 395 -13.53 10.50 -14.00
N GLU A 396 -14.51 10.98 -14.75
CA GLU A 396 -15.93 10.83 -14.42
C GLU A 396 -16.38 9.36 -14.46
N GLU A 397 -16.00 8.62 -15.50
CA GLU A 397 -16.31 7.19 -15.60
C GLU A 397 -15.70 6.39 -14.44
N PHE A 398 -14.46 6.70 -14.06
CA PHE A 398 -13.78 6.08 -12.93
C PHE A 398 -14.50 6.35 -11.60
N GLU A 399 -14.86 7.60 -11.33
CA GLU A 399 -15.54 7.98 -10.09
C GLU A 399 -16.95 7.40 -10.00
N ASN A 400 -17.73 7.44 -11.08
CA ASN A 400 -19.08 6.84 -11.15
C ASN A 400 -19.03 5.33 -10.93
N LEU A 401 -18.03 4.67 -11.51
CA LEU A 401 -17.82 3.24 -11.35
C LEU A 401 -17.42 2.88 -9.92
N ILE A 402 -16.55 3.67 -9.27
CA ILE A 402 -16.25 3.49 -7.85
C ILE A 402 -17.53 3.63 -7.03
N ASP A 403 -18.30 4.69 -7.22
CA ASP A 403 -19.54 4.90 -6.47
C ASP A 403 -20.51 3.71 -6.64
N SER A 404 -20.56 3.09 -7.82
CA SER A 404 -21.39 1.89 -8.06
C SER A 404 -20.98 0.66 -7.23
N PHE A 405 -19.71 0.54 -6.83
CA PHE A 405 -19.23 -0.56 -5.98
C PHE A 405 -19.50 -0.33 -4.49
N LEU A 406 -19.81 0.92 -4.14
CA LEU A 406 -19.94 1.39 -2.76
C LEU A 406 -21.39 1.54 -2.31
N ASN A 407 -22.33 1.48 -3.26
CA ASN A 407 -23.77 1.55 -3.04
C ASN A 407 -24.39 0.22 -2.61
#